data_AF-A0A8H2RR49-F1
#
_entry.id   AF-A0A8H2RR49-F1
#
_cell.length_a   1.000
_cell.length_b   1.000
_cell.length_c   1.000
_cell.angle_alpha   90.00
_cell.angle_beta   90.00
_cell.angle_gamma   90.00
#
_symmetry.space_group_name_H-M   'P 1'
#
loop_
_entity.id
_entity.type
_entity.pdbx_description
1 polymer ?
#
loop_
_entity_poly.entity_id
_entity_poly.type
_entity_poly.pdbx_seq_one_letter_code
_entity_poly.pdbx_strand_id
1 'polypeptide(L)'
;MSKNLSILFLNGAFILGGCQSNARLTFIDKSTGNLYTGETGATYRASNGDAKAQIDNDTYYGVWSYQASGGSYSLVCANSVSTGSWQASDGYNTVNASGTSYNYGTVSSSTRSAQGDGLINIKGFSGAFIRCVFTFNNRSSSGRGQCIRNDGREYDLTIQR
;
A
#
# COMPACT_ATOMS: atom_id res chain seq x y z
N MET A 1 -16.15 38.64 50.14
CA MET A 1 -14.92 38.10 49.53
C MET A 1 -15.30 36.92 48.65
N SER A 2 -15.55 37.16 47.35
CA SER A 2 -15.82 36.10 46.39
C SER A 2 -14.50 35.52 45.87
N LYS A 3 -14.36 34.19 45.90
CA LYS A 3 -13.26 33.48 45.25
C LYS A 3 -13.74 33.11 43.84
N ASN A 4 -13.15 33.74 42.82
CA ASN A 4 -13.38 33.38 41.42
C ASN A 4 -12.60 32.09 41.13
N LEU A 5 -13.34 31.01 40.86
CA LEU A 5 -12.81 29.72 40.43
C LEU A 5 -12.75 29.73 38.90
N SER A 6 -11.57 29.97 38.33
CA SER A 6 -11.35 29.91 36.89
C SER A 6 -11.32 28.44 36.43
N ILE A 7 -12.41 28.00 35.79
CA ILE A 7 -12.50 26.70 35.13
C ILE A 7 -11.81 26.81 33.76
N LEU A 8 -10.60 26.27 33.67
CA LEU A 8 -9.91 26.03 32.40
C LEU A 8 -10.49 24.76 31.76
N PHE A 9 -11.42 24.93 30.83
CA PHE A 9 -11.84 23.85 29.93
C PHE A 9 -10.71 23.54 28.94
N LEU A 10 -9.84 22.62 29.32
CA LEU A 10 -8.89 21.99 28.42
C LEU A 10 -9.68 21.04 27.52
N ASN A 11 -10.15 21.54 26.37
CA ASN A 11 -10.69 20.70 25.30
C ASN A 11 -9.52 19.95 24.65
N GLY A 12 -9.12 18.86 25.30
CA GLY A 12 -8.22 17.86 24.72
C GLY A 12 -8.94 17.11 23.62
N ALA A 13 -8.97 17.68 22.42
CA ALA A 13 -9.25 16.92 21.21
C ALA A 13 -8.07 15.97 20.97
N PHE A 14 -8.14 14.78 21.57
CA PHE A 14 -7.38 13.62 21.09
C PHE A 14 -7.87 13.33 19.67
N ILE A 15 -7.21 13.95 18.68
CA ILE A 15 -7.33 13.51 17.30
C ILE A 15 -6.67 12.13 17.27
N LEU A 16 -7.51 11.11 17.40
CA LEU A 16 -7.18 9.75 17.03
C LEU A 16 -6.83 9.78 15.54
N GLY A 17 -5.56 10.09 15.24
CA GLY A 17 -4.98 10.01 13.92
C GLY A 17 -5.01 8.56 13.49
N GLY A 18 -6.15 8.12 12.95
CA GLY A 18 -6.22 6.88 12.21
C GLY A 18 -5.09 6.88 11.20
N CYS A 19 -4.37 5.76 11.08
CA CYS A 19 -3.29 5.58 10.13
C CYS A 19 -3.82 5.79 8.69
N GLN A 20 -3.89 7.05 8.24
CA GLN A 20 -4.12 7.41 6.86
C GLN A 20 -2.79 7.16 6.15
N SER A 21 -2.67 5.97 5.56
CA SER A 21 -1.53 5.63 4.73
C SER A 21 -1.70 6.35 3.39
N ASN A 22 -0.96 7.43 3.21
CA ASN A 22 -0.81 8.12 1.93
C ASN A 22 0.17 7.31 1.06
N ALA A 23 -0.05 7.27 -0.26
CA ALA A 23 0.93 6.73 -1.19
C ALA A 23 1.82 7.87 -1.69
N ARG A 24 3.13 7.64 -1.74
CA ARG A 24 4.10 8.51 -2.40
C ARG A 24 4.04 8.30 -3.90
N LEU A 25 4.00 9.40 -4.63
CA LEU A 25 4.09 9.47 -6.09
C LEU A 25 5.47 10.01 -6.45
N THR A 26 6.10 9.43 -7.47
CA THR A 26 7.32 10.00 -8.08
C THR A 26 7.14 10.00 -9.58
N PHE A 27 7.33 11.18 -10.18
CA PHE A 27 7.24 11.43 -11.61
C PHE A 27 8.66 11.61 -12.14
N ILE A 28 9.01 10.88 -13.18
CA ILE A 28 10.32 10.90 -13.81
C ILE A 28 10.14 11.47 -15.20
N ASP A 29 10.65 12.67 -15.44
CA ASP A 29 10.58 13.28 -16.77
C ASP A 29 11.41 12.46 -17.76
N LYS A 30 10.79 11.95 -18.82
CA LYS A 30 11.46 11.08 -19.79
C LYS A 30 12.49 11.81 -20.65
N SER A 31 12.37 13.13 -20.79
CA SER A 31 13.27 13.95 -21.61
C SER A 31 14.52 14.38 -20.85
N THR A 32 14.40 14.62 -19.54
CA THR A 32 15.50 15.15 -18.73
C THR A 32 16.01 14.18 -17.66
N GLY A 33 15.22 13.17 -17.29
CA GLY A 33 15.49 12.30 -16.15
C GLY A 33 15.20 12.94 -14.78
N ASN A 34 14.68 14.18 -14.75
CA ASN A 34 14.39 14.87 -13.51
C ASN A 34 13.29 14.17 -12.71
N LEU A 35 13.44 14.15 -11.39
CA LEU A 35 12.51 13.54 -10.46
C LEU A 35 11.65 14.61 -9.78
N TYR A 36 10.35 14.36 -9.76
CA TYR A 36 9.37 15.18 -9.07
C TYR A 36 8.53 14.31 -8.14
N THR A 37 8.04 14.89 -7.05
CA THR A 37 7.35 14.13 -6.01
C THR A 37 5.93 14.60 -5.80
N GLY A 38 5.09 13.66 -5.40
CA GLY A 38 3.74 13.93 -4.95
C GLY A 38 3.27 12.90 -3.93
N GLU A 39 2.02 13.04 -3.53
CA GLU A 39 1.35 12.14 -2.62
C GLU A 39 -0.12 12.04 -2.98
N THR A 40 -0.73 10.92 -2.62
CA THR A 40 -2.17 10.79 -2.53
C THR A 40 -2.64 11.16 -1.13
N GLY A 41 -3.90 11.55 -0.98
CA GLY A 41 -4.61 11.47 0.29
C GLY A 41 -4.77 10.03 0.76
N ALA A 42 -5.53 9.83 1.84
CA ALA A 42 -5.70 8.55 2.50
C ALA A 42 -6.07 7.41 1.52
N THR A 43 -5.19 6.42 1.38
CA THR A 43 -5.38 5.28 0.45
C THR A 43 -5.90 4.01 1.11
N TYR A 44 -5.99 3.99 2.45
CA TYR A 44 -6.39 2.78 3.17
C TYR A 44 -7.84 2.42 2.84
N ARG A 45 -8.01 1.32 2.09
CA ARG A 45 -9.32 0.81 1.60
C ARG A 45 -10.09 1.80 0.71
N ALA A 46 -9.42 2.85 0.23
CA ALA A 46 -10.00 3.80 -0.69
C ALA A 46 -9.80 3.31 -2.13
N SER A 47 -10.79 3.56 -3.00
CA SER A 47 -10.72 3.35 -4.45
C SER A 47 -10.58 4.67 -5.21
N ASN A 48 -10.59 5.80 -4.51
CA ASN A 48 -10.37 7.14 -5.03
C ASN A 48 -9.95 8.09 -3.91
N GLY A 49 -9.47 9.27 -4.28
CA GLY A 49 -9.17 10.33 -3.33
C GLY A 49 -8.40 11.47 -3.99
N ASP A 50 -7.89 12.38 -3.16
CA ASP A 50 -7.13 13.53 -3.64
C ASP A 50 -5.68 13.15 -3.97
N ALA A 51 -5.08 13.87 -4.91
CA ALA A 51 -3.68 13.76 -5.28
C ALA A 51 -3.04 15.14 -5.36
N LYS A 52 -1.79 15.25 -4.91
CA LYS A 52 -0.99 16.46 -4.96
C LYS A 52 0.41 16.14 -5.47
N ALA A 53 1.00 17.01 -6.29
CA ALA A 53 2.38 16.88 -6.73
C ALA A 53 3.06 18.25 -6.89
N GLN A 54 4.38 18.29 -6.76
CA GLN A 54 5.20 19.47 -7.04
C GLN A 54 6.09 19.17 -8.25
N ILE A 55 5.83 19.83 -9.38
CA ILE A 55 6.51 19.57 -10.66
C ILE A 55 6.91 20.91 -11.29
N ASP A 56 8.18 21.07 -11.66
CA ASP A 56 8.71 22.30 -12.29
C ASP A 56 8.34 23.59 -11.51
N ASN A 57 8.44 23.55 -10.18
CA ASN A 57 8.03 24.63 -9.25
C ASN A 57 6.53 24.99 -9.24
N ASP A 58 5.67 24.28 -9.98
CA ASP A 58 4.22 24.41 -9.88
C ASP A 58 3.65 23.29 -8.99
N THR A 59 2.59 23.62 -8.24
CA THR A 59 1.87 22.65 -7.41
C THR A 59 0.61 22.20 -8.15
N TYR A 60 0.52 20.90 -8.38
CA TYR A 60 -0.60 20.25 -9.02
C TYR A 60 -1.52 19.63 -7.98
N TYR A 61 -2.84 19.80 -8.18
CA TYR A 61 -3.89 19.21 -7.34
C TYR A 61 -4.93 18.51 -8.21
N GLY A 62 -5.51 17.44 -7.70
CA GLY A 62 -6.62 16.76 -8.34
C GLY A 62 -6.96 15.46 -7.67
N VAL A 63 -7.30 14.45 -8.45
CA VAL A 63 -7.86 13.19 -7.95
C VAL A 63 -7.14 11.99 -8.52
N TRP A 64 -7.16 10.91 -7.76
CA TRP A 64 -6.82 9.58 -8.22
C TRP A 64 -8.01 8.64 -8.09
N SER A 65 -8.04 7.60 -8.92
CA SER A 65 -8.95 6.47 -8.81
C SER A 65 -8.22 5.18 -9.10
N TYR A 66 -8.69 4.10 -8.50
CA TYR A 66 -8.14 2.76 -8.60
C TYR A 66 -9.28 1.75 -8.67
N GLN A 67 -9.19 0.86 -9.64
CA GLN A 67 -10.09 -0.26 -9.80
C GLN A 67 -9.28 -1.57 -9.78
N ALA A 68 -9.56 -2.40 -8.79
CA ALA A 68 -9.07 -3.77 -8.73
C ALA A 68 -9.49 -4.54 -10.00
N SER A 69 -8.53 -5.16 -10.71
CA SER A 69 -8.78 -5.97 -11.90
C SER A 69 -8.33 -7.42 -11.66
N GLY A 70 -9.31 -8.35 -11.70
CA GLY A 70 -9.08 -9.80 -11.69
C GLY A 70 -8.65 -10.45 -10.35
N GLY A 71 -8.98 -11.75 -10.21
CA GLY A 71 -8.31 -12.73 -9.32
C GLY A 71 -8.47 -12.58 -7.80
N SER A 72 -8.51 -13.72 -7.11
CA SER A 72 -8.38 -13.82 -5.65
C SER A 72 -7.00 -14.37 -5.33
N TYR A 73 -6.22 -13.76 -4.43
CA TYR A 73 -5.09 -14.47 -3.83
C TYR A 73 -5.53 -15.10 -2.51
N SER A 74 -5.16 -16.36 -2.30
CA SER A 74 -5.37 -17.05 -1.03
C SER A 74 -4.08 -17.04 -0.23
N LEU A 75 -4.16 -16.66 1.04
CA LEU A 75 -3.05 -16.84 1.98
C LEU A 75 -3.26 -18.21 2.64
N VAL A 76 -2.37 -19.14 2.35
CA VAL A 76 -2.36 -20.46 2.98
C VAL A 76 -1.44 -20.38 4.20
N CYS A 77 -2.02 -20.47 5.39
CA CYS A 77 -1.25 -20.72 6.60
C CYS A 77 -1.16 -22.24 6.78
N ALA A 78 -0.02 -22.81 6.41
CA ALA A 78 0.28 -24.21 6.64
C ALA A 78 0.93 -24.37 8.01
N ASN A 79 0.29 -25.12 8.91
CA ASN A 79 0.90 -25.56 10.16
C ASN A 79 1.41 -26.98 9.95
N SER A 80 2.71 -27.18 10.17
CA SER A 80 3.36 -28.49 10.09
C SER A 80 3.53 -29.04 11.50
N VAL A 81 2.94 -30.19 11.80
CA VAL A 81 3.22 -30.92 13.04
C VAL A 81 3.94 -32.21 12.69
N SER A 82 5.22 -32.28 13.03
CA SER A 82 6.03 -33.49 12.94
C SER A 82 5.97 -34.24 14.26
N THR A 83 5.42 -35.44 14.27
CA THR A 83 5.57 -36.39 15.39
C THR A 83 6.61 -37.43 14.99
N GLY A 84 7.72 -37.47 15.73
CA GLY A 84 8.81 -38.42 15.52
C GLY A 84 9.11 -39.20 16.79
N SER A 85 9.48 -40.47 16.66
CA SER A 85 10.02 -41.29 17.74
C SER A 85 11.52 -41.48 17.57
N TRP A 86 12.26 -41.57 18.69
CA TRP A 86 13.70 -41.74 18.75
C TRP A 86 14.14 -43.21 18.82
N GLN A 87 15.32 -43.52 18.30
CA GLN A 87 16.00 -44.80 18.55
C GLN A 87 16.98 -44.66 19.72
N ALA A 88 16.91 -45.60 20.67
CA ALA A 88 17.96 -45.85 21.64
C ALA A 88 18.42 -47.31 21.49
N SER A 89 19.73 -47.54 21.55
CA SER A 89 20.35 -48.86 21.51
C SER A 89 21.34 -48.99 22.65
N ASP A 90 21.34 -50.13 23.34
CA ASP A 90 22.29 -50.48 24.41
C ASP A 90 23.37 -51.48 23.95
N GLY A 91 23.45 -51.74 22.63
CA GLY A 91 24.46 -52.63 22.04
C GLY A 91 24.05 -54.09 21.84
N TYR A 92 22.88 -54.54 22.31
CA TYR A 92 22.39 -55.92 22.07
C TYR A 92 21.04 -56.02 21.35
N ASN A 93 20.20 -54.97 21.37
CA ASN A 93 18.95 -54.91 20.60
C ASN A 93 18.78 -53.54 19.92
N THR A 94 18.13 -53.55 18.74
CA THR A 94 17.79 -52.34 17.97
C THR A 94 16.29 -52.10 18.03
N VAL A 95 15.85 -50.98 18.61
CA VAL A 95 14.44 -50.55 18.55
C VAL A 95 14.31 -49.54 17.39
N ASN A 96 13.54 -49.87 16.37
CA ASN A 96 13.25 -48.95 15.26
C ASN A 96 12.11 -48.00 15.61
N ALA A 97 12.27 -46.74 15.22
CA ALA A 97 11.39 -45.65 15.57
C ALA A 97 10.86 -45.01 14.28
N SER A 98 9.54 -44.99 14.09
CA SER A 98 8.86 -44.45 12.90
C SER A 98 8.00 -43.24 13.26
N GLY A 99 8.17 -42.13 12.53
CA GLY A 99 7.35 -40.93 12.68
C GLY A 99 6.41 -40.71 11.51
N THR A 100 5.29 -40.03 11.74
CA THR A 100 4.37 -39.58 10.69
C THR A 100 4.33 -38.05 10.70
N SER A 101 4.48 -37.43 9.53
CA SER A 101 4.36 -35.97 9.40
C SER A 101 2.98 -35.62 8.87
N TYR A 102 2.25 -34.78 9.60
CA TYR A 102 0.98 -34.25 9.14
C TYR A 102 1.11 -32.76 8.85
N ASN A 103 0.73 -32.36 7.64
CA ASN A 103 0.60 -30.95 7.27
C ASN A 103 -0.89 -30.62 7.22
N TYR A 104 -1.34 -29.71 8.07
CA TYR A 104 -2.71 -29.18 8.02
C TYR A 104 -2.63 -27.69 7.69
N GLY A 105 -3.27 -27.29 6.59
CA GLY A 105 -3.36 -25.89 6.18
C GLY A 105 -4.76 -25.36 6.39
N THR A 106 -4.89 -24.25 7.11
CA THR A 106 -6.14 -23.48 7.12
C THR A 106 -6.07 -22.48 5.97
N VAL A 107 -6.97 -22.62 5.00
CA VAL A 107 -7.07 -21.68 3.88
C VAL A 107 -7.98 -20.52 4.30
N SER A 108 -7.39 -19.42 4.77
CA SER A 108 -8.11 -18.17 4.95
C SER A 108 -8.05 -17.37 3.64
N SER A 109 -9.05 -17.54 2.77
CA SER A 109 -9.15 -16.75 1.55
C SER A 109 -9.81 -15.40 1.85
N SER A 110 -9.05 -14.30 1.75
CA SER A 110 -9.65 -12.98 1.58
C SER A 110 -9.63 -12.65 0.09
N THR A 111 -10.78 -12.55 -0.56
CA THR A 111 -10.91 -12.24 -1.98
C THR A 111 -10.53 -10.77 -2.22
N ARG A 112 -9.25 -10.51 -2.47
CA ARG A 112 -8.76 -9.21 -2.93
C ARG A 112 -7.95 -9.41 -4.19
N SER A 113 -8.19 -8.59 -5.21
CA SER A 113 -7.32 -8.51 -6.37
C SER A 113 -5.95 -8.02 -5.95
N ALA A 114 -4.91 -8.79 -6.31
CA ALA A 114 -3.53 -8.41 -6.04
C ALA A 114 -3.08 -7.23 -6.90
N GLN A 115 -3.75 -7.00 -8.04
CA GLN A 115 -3.43 -5.99 -9.02
C GLN A 115 -4.68 -5.23 -9.44
N GLY A 116 -4.51 -3.99 -9.88
CA GLY A 116 -5.57 -3.19 -10.48
C GLY A 116 -5.00 -2.00 -11.21
N ASP A 117 -5.85 -1.36 -12.02
CA ASP A 117 -5.48 -0.21 -12.82
C ASP A 117 -6.12 1.06 -12.23
N GLY A 118 -5.50 2.19 -12.50
CA GLY A 118 -5.93 3.46 -11.94
C GLY A 118 -5.55 4.65 -12.80
N LEU A 119 -6.15 5.78 -12.44
CA LEU A 119 -5.97 7.05 -13.11
C LEU A 119 -5.59 8.11 -12.09
N ILE A 120 -4.73 9.05 -12.48
CA ILE A 120 -4.49 10.28 -11.75
C ILE A 120 -4.74 11.44 -12.70
N ASN A 121 -5.55 12.41 -12.30
CA ASN A 121 -5.76 13.64 -13.03
C ASN A 121 -5.48 14.81 -12.09
N ILE A 122 -4.44 15.59 -12.37
CA ILE A 122 -4.00 16.72 -11.55
C ILE A 122 -3.79 17.97 -12.41
N LYS A 123 -4.09 19.14 -11.86
CA LYS A 123 -3.99 20.44 -12.53
C LYS A 123 -3.16 21.41 -11.68
N GLY A 124 -2.21 22.07 -12.31
CA GLY A 124 -1.39 23.13 -11.71
C GLY A 124 -2.10 24.48 -11.73
N PHE A 125 -1.62 25.42 -10.91
CA PHE A 125 -2.19 26.77 -10.88
C PHE A 125 -1.94 27.55 -12.17
N SER A 126 -0.87 27.21 -12.89
CA SER A 126 -0.55 27.76 -14.21
C SER A 126 -1.57 27.37 -15.30
N GLY A 127 -2.48 26.44 -15.03
CA GLY A 127 -3.44 25.90 -16.00
C GLY A 127 -2.95 24.63 -16.70
N ALA A 128 -1.68 24.24 -16.51
CA ALA A 128 -1.17 22.96 -16.96
C ALA A 128 -1.90 21.80 -16.26
N PHE A 129 -2.08 20.67 -16.94
CA PHE A 129 -2.67 19.48 -16.34
C PHE A 129 -1.96 18.21 -16.80
N ILE A 130 -1.92 17.24 -15.89
CA ILE A 130 -1.25 15.96 -16.08
C ILE A 130 -2.28 14.85 -15.86
N ARG A 131 -2.32 13.93 -16.82
CA ARG A 131 -3.11 12.70 -16.72
C ARG A 131 -2.16 11.52 -16.69
N CYS A 132 -2.32 10.65 -15.70
CA CYS A 132 -1.60 9.40 -15.58
C CYS A 132 -2.54 8.20 -15.68
N VAL A 133 -2.03 7.13 -16.27
CA VAL A 133 -2.59 5.78 -16.19
C VAL A 133 -1.56 4.91 -15.46
N PHE A 134 -1.99 4.15 -14.46
CA PHE A 134 -1.08 3.32 -13.69
C PHE A 134 -1.68 1.95 -13.38
N THR A 135 -0.81 1.01 -13.08
CA THR A 135 -1.16 -0.28 -12.49
C THR A 135 -0.55 -0.34 -11.10
N PHE A 136 -1.32 -0.77 -10.11
CA PHE A 136 -0.92 -0.89 -8.72
C PHE A 136 -1.12 -2.31 -8.21
N ASN A 137 -0.11 -2.81 -7.49
CA ASN A 137 -0.11 -4.12 -6.90
C ASN A 137 -0.23 -3.99 -5.37
N ASN A 138 -1.42 -4.32 -4.86
CA ASN A 138 -1.76 -4.26 -3.43
C ASN A 138 -0.90 -5.17 -2.56
N ARG A 139 -0.37 -6.28 -3.11
CA ARG A 139 0.48 -7.21 -2.36
C ARG A 139 1.87 -6.62 -2.12
N SER A 140 2.43 -5.96 -3.12
CA SER A 140 3.74 -5.29 -3.02
C SER A 140 3.65 -3.85 -2.48
N SER A 141 2.44 -3.30 -2.32
CA SER A 141 2.19 -1.88 -2.02
C SER A 141 2.92 -0.93 -2.97
N SER A 142 3.09 -1.34 -4.23
CA SER A 142 3.83 -0.58 -5.24
C SER A 142 3.08 -0.57 -6.57
N GLY A 143 3.30 0.47 -7.36
CA GLY A 143 2.70 0.63 -8.67
C GLY A 143 3.60 1.40 -9.64
N ARG A 144 3.27 1.28 -10.92
CA ARG A 144 3.95 1.98 -12.01
C ARG A 144 2.93 2.48 -13.02
N GLY A 145 3.24 3.56 -13.69
CA GLY A 145 2.36 4.15 -14.68
C GLY A 145 3.09 5.10 -15.60
N GLN A 146 2.32 5.75 -16.46
CA GLN A 146 2.80 6.77 -17.38
C GLN A 146 1.87 7.97 -17.31
N CYS A 147 2.45 9.16 -17.39
CA CYS A 147 1.74 10.42 -17.37
C CYS A 147 2.07 11.25 -18.61
N ILE A 148 1.10 12.04 -19.05
CA ILE A 148 1.26 13.04 -20.10
C ILE A 148 0.73 14.37 -19.58
N ARG A 149 1.52 15.42 -19.71
CA ARG A 149 1.10 16.80 -19.50
C ARG A 149 0.49 17.36 -20.78
N ASN A 150 -0.41 18.33 -20.64
CA ASN A 150 -1.13 18.93 -21.76
C ASN A 150 -0.27 19.64 -22.82
N ASP A 151 1.02 19.87 -22.56
CA ASP A 151 2.02 20.36 -23.51
C ASP A 151 2.81 19.25 -24.21
N GLY A 152 2.45 17.98 -23.97
CA GLY A 152 3.09 16.81 -24.56
C GLY A 152 4.28 16.25 -23.76
N ARG A 153 4.67 16.86 -22.63
CA ARG A 153 5.72 16.25 -21.78
C ARG A 153 5.25 14.94 -21.16
N GLU A 154 6.12 13.93 -21.24
CA GLU A 154 5.85 12.60 -20.69
C GLU A 154 6.64 12.33 -19.42
N TYR A 155 6.00 11.60 -18.50
CA TYR A 155 6.63 11.16 -17.26
C TYR A 155 6.37 9.67 -17.03
N ASP A 156 7.37 8.96 -16.51
CA ASP A 156 7.13 7.67 -15.86
C ASP A 156 6.69 7.92 -14.41
N LEU A 157 5.66 7.19 -13.96
CA LEU A 157 5.13 7.28 -12.62
C LEU A 157 5.52 6.05 -11.82
N THR A 158 6.00 6.25 -10.60
CA THR A 158 6.13 5.19 -9.60
C THR A 158 5.33 5.53 -8.36
N ILE A 159 4.67 4.53 -7.79
CA ILE A 159 3.78 4.66 -6.63
C ILE A 159 4.30 3.73 -5.54
N GLN A 160 4.42 4.23 -4.31
CA GLN A 160 4.77 3.44 -3.14
C GLN A 160 3.87 3.81 -1.97
N ARG A 161 3.21 2.80 -1.38
CA ARG A 161 2.43 2.95 -0.14
C ARG A 161 3.17 2.34 1.05
#